data_AF-A0A7Z6SPT0-F1
#
_entry.id   AF-A0A7Z6SPT0-F1
#
_cell.length_a   1.000
_cell.length_b   1.000
_cell.length_c   1.000
_cell.angle_alpha   90.00
_cell.angle_beta   90.00
_cell.angle_gamma   90.00
#
_symmetry.space_group_name_H-M   'P 1'
#
loop_
_entity.id
_entity.type
_entity.pdbx_description
1 polymer ?
#
loop_
_entity_poly.entity_id
_entity_poly.type
_entity_poly.pdbx_seq_one_letter_code
_entity_poly.pdbx_strand_id
1 'polypeptide(L)'
;FEKERIKDKKALVIGLGEMAQLVIKHLLNKQFEVLILGRNAAKFEDFIKELEEPKKVGFQNVENLSAHINEYALLFCATSSPNFIVRNSMLKETIFRRFWFDLAVPRNIEKPV
;
A
#
# COMPACT_ATOMS: atom_id res chain seq x y z
N PHE A 1 -11.31 -4.12 -9.89
CA PHE A 1 -10.40 -5.28 -9.64
C PHE A 1 -11.14 -6.59 -9.35
N GLU A 2 -12.34 -6.60 -8.75
CA GLU A 2 -13.10 -7.86 -8.55
C GLU A 2 -13.37 -8.62 -9.87
N LYS A 3 -13.62 -7.89 -10.96
CA LYS A 3 -13.73 -8.48 -12.32
C LYS A 3 -12.41 -8.92 -12.95
N GLU A 4 -11.28 -8.34 -12.52
CA GLU A 4 -9.96 -8.66 -13.09
C GLU A 4 -9.22 -9.77 -12.33
N ARG A 5 -9.82 -10.34 -11.25
CA ARG A 5 -9.23 -11.39 -10.40
C ARG A 5 -7.72 -11.19 -10.19
N ILE A 6 -7.36 -10.23 -9.33
CA ILE A 6 -5.96 -10.13 -8.85
C ILE A 6 -5.61 -11.48 -8.20
N LYS A 7 -4.81 -12.30 -8.91
CA LYS A 7 -4.62 -13.72 -8.60
C LYS A 7 -4.04 -13.94 -7.20
N ASP A 8 -3.04 -13.15 -6.85
CA ASP A 8 -2.27 -13.37 -5.62
C ASP A 8 -2.91 -12.70 -4.40
N LYS A 9 -3.98 -11.91 -4.57
CA LYS A 9 -4.66 -11.20 -3.47
C LYS A 9 -3.69 -10.46 -2.55
N LYS A 10 -2.64 -9.84 -3.10
CA LYS A 10 -1.68 -9.02 -2.36
C LYS A 10 -1.85 -7.54 -2.67
N ALA A 11 -1.71 -6.70 -1.64
CA ALA A 11 -1.78 -5.25 -1.76
C ALA A 11 -0.65 -4.57 -0.99
N LEU A 12 -0.11 -3.50 -1.57
CA LEU A 12 0.85 -2.61 -0.93
C LEU A 12 0.13 -1.34 -0.48
N VAL A 13 0.26 -0.98 0.80
CA VAL A 13 -0.33 0.25 1.34
C VAL A 13 0.79 1.13 1.90
N ILE A 14 0.91 2.33 1.36
CA ILE A 14 1.88 3.32 1.83
C ILE A 14 1.16 4.29 2.78
N GLY A 15 1.61 4.30 4.03
CA GLY A 15 1.02 5.07 5.12
C GLY A 15 0.20 4.22 6.09
N LEU A 16 -0.04 4.79 7.27
CA LEU A 16 -0.86 4.21 8.34
C LEU A 16 -1.74 5.29 8.99
N GLY A 17 -2.19 6.27 8.21
CA GLY A 17 -3.22 7.22 8.65
C GLY A 17 -4.60 6.59 8.70
N GLU A 18 -5.61 7.33 9.14
CA GLU A 18 -7.00 6.84 9.22
C GLU A 18 -7.51 6.30 7.87
N MET A 19 -7.27 7.06 6.79
CA MET A 19 -7.63 6.63 5.43
C MET A 19 -6.93 5.32 5.04
N ALA A 20 -5.65 5.15 5.39
CA ALA A 20 -4.93 3.91 5.12
C ALA A 20 -5.51 2.73 5.93
N GLN A 21 -5.83 2.96 7.21
CA GLN A 21 -6.40 1.94 8.08
C GLN A 21 -7.77 1.45 7.58
N LEU A 22 -8.62 2.34 7.07
CA LEU A 22 -9.90 1.97 6.45
C LEU A 22 -9.68 1.11 5.20
N VAL A 23 -8.72 1.48 4.36
CA VAL A 23 -8.34 0.68 3.18
C VAL A 23 -7.84 -0.70 3.58
N ILE A 24 -6.97 -0.79 4.59
CA ILE A 24 -6.42 -2.06 5.08
C ILE A 24 -7.55 -2.96 5.59
N LYS A 25 -8.43 -2.44 6.47
CA LYS A 25 -9.60 -3.19 6.99
C LYS A 25 -10.50 -3.67 5.84
N HIS A 26 -10.74 -2.84 4.83
CA HIS A 26 -11.51 -3.23 3.65
C HIS A 26 -10.82 -4.35 2.83
N LEU A 27 -9.51 -4.25 2.62
CA LEU A 27 -8.73 -5.26 1.89
C LEU A 27 -8.74 -6.62 2.60
N LEU A 28 -8.59 -6.63 3.92
CA LEU A 28 -8.67 -7.84 4.75
C LEU A 28 -10.04 -8.53 4.61
N ASN A 29 -11.13 -7.76 4.66
CA ASN A 29 -12.49 -8.29 4.43
C ASN A 29 -12.65 -8.92 3.03
N LYS A 30 -11.86 -8.46 2.06
CA LYS A 30 -11.79 -9.00 0.69
C LYS A 30 -10.73 -10.11 0.52
N GLN A 31 -10.20 -10.60 1.64
CA GLN A 31 -9.23 -11.69 1.74
C GLN A 31 -7.88 -11.36 1.07
N PHE A 32 -7.45 -10.10 1.14
CA PHE A 32 -6.10 -9.71 0.72
C PHE A 32 -5.07 -9.87 1.85
N GLU A 33 -3.84 -10.21 1.48
CA GLU A 33 -2.65 -9.97 2.29
C GLU A 33 -2.14 -8.55 2.03
N VAL A 34 -1.75 -7.84 3.09
CA VAL A 34 -1.38 -6.44 3.01
C VAL A 34 0.03 -6.24 3.55
N LEU A 35 0.91 -5.63 2.75
CA LEU A 35 2.16 -5.07 3.23
C LEU A 35 1.97 -3.57 3.42
N ILE A 36 2.24 -3.08 4.63
CA ILE A 36 2.22 -1.66 4.96
C ILE A 36 3.64 -1.12 4.90
N LEU A 37 3.84 -0.03 4.17
CA LEU A 37 5.05 0.77 4.20
C LEU A 37 4.79 2.08 4.93
N GLY A 38 5.41 2.27 6.09
CA GLY A 38 5.21 3.45 6.92
C GLY A 38 6.43 3.80 7.76
N ARG A 39 6.36 4.90 8.50
CA ARG A 39 7.50 5.41 9.31
C ARG A 39 7.40 5.08 10.80
N ASN A 40 6.23 4.67 11.29
CA ASN A 40 5.97 4.52 12.72
C ASN A 40 5.56 3.08 13.03
N ALA A 41 6.54 2.28 13.45
CA ALA A 41 6.32 0.89 13.85
C ALA A 41 5.43 0.79 15.11
N ALA A 42 5.56 1.71 16.07
CA ALA A 42 4.70 1.69 17.26
C ALA A 42 3.21 1.86 16.90
N LYS A 43 2.91 2.76 15.95
CA LYS A 43 1.55 2.92 15.42
C LYS A 43 1.04 1.65 14.74
N PHE A 44 1.92 0.90 14.08
CA PHE A 44 1.58 -0.39 13.50
C PHE A 44 1.26 -1.43 14.57
N GLU A 45 2.07 -1.53 15.62
CA GLU A 45 1.82 -2.44 16.75
C GLU A 45 0.49 -2.16 17.45
N ASP A 46 0.08 -0.90 17.53
CA ASP A 46 -1.24 -0.56 18.09
C ASP A 46 -2.38 -0.89 17.12
N PHE A 47 -2.22 -0.55 15.84
CA PHE A 47 -3.22 -0.84 14.82
C PHE A 47 -3.47 -2.34 14.64
N ILE A 48 -2.43 -3.17 14.67
CA ILE A 48 -2.58 -4.60 14.40
C ILE A 48 -3.36 -5.34 15.51
N LYS A 49 -3.35 -4.83 16.74
CA LYS A 49 -4.16 -5.34 17.86
C LYS A 49 -5.67 -5.16 17.62
N GLU A 50 -6.07 -4.22 16.77
CA GLU A 50 -7.47 -3.98 16.42
C GLU A 50 -7.99 -4.91 15.30
N LEU A 51 -7.11 -5.69 14.66
CA LEU A 51 -7.47 -6.47 13.48
C LEU A 51 -7.92 -7.88 13.85
N GLU A 52 -8.92 -8.39 13.14
CA GLU A 52 -9.38 -9.77 13.27
C GLU A 52 -8.38 -10.79 12.65
N GLU A 53 -7.65 -10.37 11.60
CA GLU A 53 -6.67 -11.20 10.89
C GLU A 53 -5.26 -10.56 10.86
N PRO A 54 -4.61 -10.34 12.02
CA PRO A 54 -3.33 -9.62 12.09
C PRO A 54 -2.21 -10.29 11.29
N LYS A 55 -2.22 -11.63 11.21
CA LYS A 55 -1.23 -12.43 10.45
C LYS A 55 -1.16 -12.12 8.95
N LYS A 56 -2.20 -11.51 8.37
CA LYS A 56 -2.25 -11.11 6.96
C LYS A 56 -1.67 -9.72 6.70
N VAL A 57 -1.20 -9.04 7.75
CA VAL A 57 -0.68 -7.68 7.66
C VAL A 57 0.78 -7.67 8.09
N GLY A 58 1.66 -7.31 7.15
CA GLY A 58 3.06 -7.04 7.41
C GLY A 58 3.35 -5.53 7.46
N PHE A 59 4.46 -5.16 8.10
CA PHE A 59 4.96 -3.78 8.11
C PHE A 59 6.44 -3.74 7.76
N GLN A 60 6.83 -2.77 6.94
CA GLN A 60 8.22 -2.39 6.73
C GLN A 60 8.36 -0.88 6.66
N ASN A 61 9.58 -0.39 6.83
CA ASN A 61 9.83 1.03 6.68
C ASN A 61 9.72 1.47 5.21
N VAL A 62 9.28 2.71 4.99
CA VAL A 62 8.98 3.27 3.66
C VAL A 62 10.20 3.33 2.75
N GLU A 63 11.41 3.32 3.28
CA GLU A 63 12.65 3.25 2.47
C GLU A 63 12.75 1.94 1.69
N ASN A 64 12.04 0.89 2.10
CA ASN A 64 11.96 -0.38 1.37
C ASN A 64 11.03 -0.31 0.15
N LEU A 65 10.40 0.85 -0.14
CA LEU A 65 9.45 0.99 -1.26
C LEU A 65 10.03 0.52 -2.60
N SER A 66 11.28 0.87 -2.91
CA SER A 66 11.91 0.48 -4.17
C SER A 66 12.06 -1.04 -4.34
N ALA A 67 12.15 -1.79 -3.23
CA ALA A 67 12.20 -3.25 -3.27
C ALA A 67 10.82 -3.85 -3.60
N HIS A 68 9.75 -3.28 -3.03
CA HIS A 68 8.41 -3.88 -3.13
C HIS A 68 7.54 -3.34 -4.27
N ILE A 69 7.72 -2.08 -4.70
CA ILE A 69 6.78 -1.40 -5.60
C ILE A 69 6.53 -2.11 -6.94
N ASN A 70 7.48 -2.95 -7.37
CA ASN A 70 7.41 -3.69 -8.62
C ASN A 70 6.85 -5.11 -8.48
N GLU A 71 6.53 -5.56 -7.26
CA GLU A 71 6.01 -6.91 -6.98
C GLU A 71 4.49 -6.92 -6.76
N TYR A 72 3.88 -5.75 -6.57
CA TYR A 72 2.47 -5.62 -6.21
C TYR A 72 1.66 -4.98 -7.35
N ALA A 73 0.65 -5.68 -7.83
CA ALA A 73 -0.30 -5.17 -8.81
C ALA A 73 -1.25 -4.09 -8.21
N LEU A 74 -1.51 -4.13 -6.90
CA LEU A 74 -2.42 -3.22 -6.22
C LEU A 74 -1.67 -2.39 -5.18
N LEU A 75 -1.73 -1.06 -5.32
CA LEU A 75 -1.07 -0.11 -4.43
C LEU A 75 -2.04 1.00 -4.00
N PHE A 76 -2.03 1.32 -2.71
CA PHE A 76 -2.71 2.50 -2.17
C PHE A 76 -1.69 3.41 -1.50
N CYS A 77 -1.74 4.70 -1.80
CA CYS A 77 -0.93 5.70 -1.12
C CYS A 77 -1.83 6.65 -0.34
N ALA A 78 -1.66 6.72 0.98
CA ALA A 78 -2.48 7.52 1.88
C ALA A 78 -1.60 8.10 2.99
N THR A 79 -0.75 9.07 2.63
CA THR A 79 0.17 9.73 3.57
C THR A 79 -0.06 11.24 3.63
N SER A 80 0.55 11.88 4.63
CA SER A 80 0.59 13.34 4.76
C SER A 80 1.83 13.98 4.13
N SER A 81 2.60 13.23 3.33
CA SER A 81 3.79 13.78 2.66
C SER A 81 3.39 14.92 1.72
N PRO A 82 4.09 16.07 1.76
CA PRO A 82 3.90 17.13 0.78
C PRO A 82 4.57 16.79 -0.57
N ASN A 83 5.41 15.76 -0.59
CA ASN A 83 6.22 15.36 -1.75
C ASN A 83 5.76 14.01 -2.33
N PHE A 84 6.11 13.76 -3.59
CA PHE A 84 5.99 12.43 -4.17
C PHE A 84 6.80 11.40 -3.38
N ILE A 85 6.14 10.31 -3.02
CA ILE A 85 6.72 9.12 -2.42
C ILE A 85 7.04 8.11 -3.53
N VAL A 86 6.04 7.83 -4.37
CA VAL A 86 6.21 6.98 -5.56
C VAL A 86 6.69 7.86 -6.70
N ARG A 87 7.90 7.58 -7.20
CA ARG A 87 8.50 8.26 -8.34
C ARG A 87 8.62 7.32 -9.53
N ASN A 88 8.53 7.88 -10.74
CA ASN A 88 8.66 7.12 -11.99
C ASN A 88 10.02 6.41 -12.08
N SER A 89 11.08 6.97 -11.49
CA SER A 89 12.42 6.37 -11.45
C SER A 89 12.52 5.06 -10.64
N MET A 90 11.56 4.77 -9.77
CA MET A 90 11.51 3.52 -8.99
C MET A 90 10.87 2.37 -9.78
N LEU A 91 10.24 2.68 -10.92
CA LEU A 91 9.37 1.77 -11.63
C LEU A 91 10.14 0.96 -12.67
N LYS A 92 9.85 -0.33 -12.71
CA LYS A 92 10.34 -1.27 -13.72
C LYS A 92 9.18 -1.79 -14.55
N GLU A 93 9.47 -2.33 -15.73
CA GLU A 93 8.45 -3.02 -16.50
C GLU A 93 7.93 -4.25 -15.74
N THR A 94 6.63 -4.53 -15.82
CA THR A 94 5.99 -5.70 -15.20
C THR A 94 5.07 -6.40 -16.18
N ILE A 95 5.00 -7.72 -16.07
CA ILE A 95 4.08 -8.56 -16.87
C ILE A 95 2.60 -8.39 -16.50
N PHE A 96 2.31 -7.67 -15.42
CA PHE A 96 0.97 -7.42 -14.91
C PHE A 96 0.62 -5.93 -14.97
N ARG A 97 -0.69 -5.66 -15.06
CA ARG A 97 -1.24 -4.31 -14.95
C ARG A 97 -1.23 -3.84 -13.50
N ARG A 98 -0.85 -2.59 -13.30
CA ARG A 98 -0.84 -1.92 -12.00
C ARG A 98 -2.11 -1.12 -11.76
N PHE A 99 -2.62 -1.19 -10.53
CA PHE A 99 -3.79 -0.48 -10.02
C PHE A 99 -3.39 0.35 -8.83
N TRP A 100 -3.16 1.64 -9.07
CA TRP A 100 -2.64 2.54 -8.06
C TRP A 100 -3.66 3.60 -7.69
N PHE A 101 -3.89 3.72 -6.40
CA PHE A 101 -4.85 4.65 -5.82
C PHE A 101 -4.09 5.64 -4.96
N ASP A 102 -4.05 6.88 -5.42
CA ASP A 102 -3.52 7.98 -4.62
C ASP A 102 -4.65 8.66 -3.87
N LEU A 103 -4.67 8.47 -2.56
CA LEU A 103 -5.63 9.05 -1.65
C LEU A 103 -5.06 10.27 -0.92
N ALA A 104 -3.80 10.65 -1.21
CA ALA A 104 -3.14 11.76 -0.56
C ALA A 104 -3.47 13.11 -1.23
N VAL A 105 -3.57 14.14 -0.40
CA VAL A 105 -3.70 15.53 -0.83
C VAL A 105 -2.67 16.36 -0.03
N PRO A 106 -1.63 16.92 -0.66
CA PRO A 106 -1.29 16.83 -2.08
C PRO A 106 -0.88 15.41 -2.52
N ARG A 107 -0.90 15.16 -3.84
CA ARG A 107 -0.64 13.86 -4.45
C ARG A 107 0.74 13.31 -4.07
N ASN A 108 0.84 12.00 -3.85
CA ASN A 108 2.08 11.30 -3.48
C ASN A 108 2.63 10.37 -4.56
N ILE A 109 1.87 10.06 -5.60
CA ILE A 109 2.27 9.29 -6.76
C ILE A 109 2.55 10.25 -7.92
N GLU A 110 3.79 10.25 -8.39
CA GLU A 110 4.20 11.02 -9.55
C GLU A 110 3.37 10.63 -10.77
N LYS A 111 2.96 11.61 -11.59
CA LYS A 111 2.22 11.33 -12.81
C LYS A 111 3.16 10.61 -13.80
N PRO A 112 2.76 9.49 -14.42
CA PRO A 112 3.51 8.92 -15.53
C PRO A 112 3.65 9.96 -16.64
N VAL A 113 4.87 10.10 -17.17
CA VAL A 113 5.16 10.92 -18.35
C VAL A 113 5.08 10.04 -19.58
#